data_AF-A0AA97M204-F1
#
_entry.id   AF-A0AA97M204-F1
#
_cell.length_a   1.000
_cell.length_b   1.000
_cell.length_c   1.000
_cell.angle_alpha   90.00
_cell.angle_beta   90.00
_cell.angle_gamma   90.00
#
_symmetry.space_group_name_H-M   'P 1'
#
loop_
_entity.id
_entity.type
_entity.pdbx_description
1 polymer ?
#
loop_
_entity_poly.entity_id
_entity_poly.type
_entity_poly.pdbx_seq_one_letter_code
_entity_poly.pdbx_strand_id
1 'polypeptide(L)'
;MHVDRFDPMPLYQQVARALRDRIKAGELKPRDAIPSESELVSVHGVARETARRAVALLRDEGWVITLPQRGTYVAERLPNTDAES
;
A
#
# COMPACT_ATOMS: atom_id res chain seq x y z
N MET A 1 -9.11 -3.39 -9.65
CA MET A 1 -8.50 -3.64 -8.33
C MET A 1 -9.57 -4.09 -7.36
N HIS A 2 -9.78 -5.40 -7.26
CA HIS A 2 -10.69 -5.98 -6.28
C HIS A 2 -9.85 -6.82 -5.31
N VAL A 3 -10.10 -6.69 -4.02
CA VAL A 3 -9.57 -7.65 -3.04
C VAL A 3 -10.53 -8.82 -2.99
N ASP A 4 -10.02 -10.04 -3.04
CA ASP A 4 -10.81 -11.25 -3.01
C ASP A 4 -10.71 -11.91 -1.63
N ARG A 5 -11.85 -12.13 -0.98
CA ARG A 5 -11.92 -12.74 0.35
C ARG A 5 -11.76 -14.27 0.31
N PHE A 6 -11.87 -14.87 -0.87
CA PHE A 6 -11.70 -16.30 -1.10
C PHE A 6 -10.29 -16.66 -1.58
N ASP A 7 -9.46 -15.66 -1.92
CA ASP A 7 -8.05 -15.85 -2.23
C ASP A 7 -7.28 -16.20 -0.93
N PRO A 8 -6.34 -17.18 -0.96
CA PRO A 8 -5.55 -17.56 0.20
C PRO A 8 -4.65 -16.42 0.72
N MET A 9 -4.36 -15.41 -0.10
CA MET A 9 -3.59 -14.23 0.29
C MET A 9 -4.39 -13.37 1.27
N PRO A 10 -3.84 -13.01 2.45
CA PRO A 10 -4.51 -12.13 3.38
C PRO A 10 -4.89 -10.78 2.76
N LEU A 11 -6.10 -10.28 3.06
CA LEU A 11 -6.62 -9.03 2.47
C LEU A 11 -5.67 -7.82 2.59
N TYR A 12 -4.93 -7.70 3.69
CA TYR A 12 -3.98 -6.59 3.87
C TYR A 12 -2.80 -6.70 2.89
N GLN A 13 -2.37 -7.91 2.55
CA GLN A 13 -1.33 -8.14 1.53
C GLN A 13 -1.87 -7.84 0.14
N GLN A 14 -3.15 -8.14 -0.13
CA GLN A 14 -3.78 -7.78 -1.40
C GLN A 14 -3.88 -6.27 -1.60
N VAL A 15 -4.27 -5.52 -0.54
CA VAL A 15 -4.28 -4.05 -0.57
C VAL A 15 -2.88 -3.49 -0.75
N ALA A 16 -1.89 -4.02 -0.03
CA ALA A 16 -0.49 -3.61 -0.15
C ALA A 16 0.03 -3.88 -1.58
N ARG A 17 -0.24 -5.05 -2.13
CA ARG A 17 0.11 -5.41 -3.52
C ARG A 17 -0.52 -4.44 -4.51
N ALA A 18 -1.81 -4.15 -4.38
CA ALA A 18 -2.50 -3.21 -5.27
C ALA A 18 -1.86 -1.81 -5.24
N LEU A 19 -1.50 -1.29 -4.06
CA LEU A 19 -0.79 -0.02 -3.92
C LEU A 19 0.63 -0.06 -4.52
N ARG A 20 1.36 -1.14 -4.25
CA ARG A 20 2.70 -1.36 -4.81
C ARG A 20 2.67 -1.40 -6.33
N ASP A 21 1.69 -2.07 -6.92
CA ASP A 21 1.53 -2.16 -8.37
C ASP A 21 1.25 -0.79 -8.99
N ARG A 22 0.51 0.10 -8.29
CA ARG A 22 0.31 1.51 -8.71
C ARG A 22 1.59 2.33 -8.67
N ILE A 23 2.40 2.15 -7.62
CA ILE A 23 3.71 2.80 -7.50
C ILE A 23 4.62 2.34 -8.64
N LYS A 24 4.67 1.02 -8.91
CA LYS A 24 5.44 0.43 -10.01
C LYS A 24 4.97 0.90 -11.38
N ALA A 25 3.66 1.05 -11.57
CA ALA A 25 3.08 1.58 -12.81
C ALA A 25 3.31 3.08 -13.01
N GLY A 26 3.86 3.78 -12.01
CA GLY A 26 4.09 5.23 -12.06
C GLY A 26 2.83 6.08 -11.86
N GLU A 27 1.71 5.47 -11.46
CA GLU A 27 0.49 6.19 -11.08
C GLU A 27 0.68 6.99 -9.79
N LEU A 28 1.51 6.46 -8.88
CA LEU A 28 1.93 7.13 -7.65
C LEU A 28 3.45 7.32 -7.73
N LYS A 29 3.88 8.58 -7.80
CA LYS A 29 5.31 8.91 -7.92
C LYS A 29 5.97 8.99 -6.55
N PRO A 30 7.30 8.86 -6.47
CA PRO A 30 8.03 9.16 -5.25
C PRO A 30 7.60 10.51 -4.67
N ARG A 31 7.35 10.54 -3.35
CA ARG A 31 6.87 11.70 -2.59
C ARG A 31 5.40 12.08 -2.80
N ASP A 32 4.64 11.36 -3.64
CA ASP A 32 3.19 11.52 -3.69
C ASP A 32 2.54 10.93 -2.44
N ALA A 33 1.43 11.53 -2.01
CA ALA A 33 0.61 10.97 -0.96
C ALA A 33 -0.09 9.70 -1.45
N ILE A 34 -0.05 8.64 -0.65
CA ILE A 34 -0.90 7.46 -0.91
C ILE A 34 -2.32 7.74 -0.38
N PRO A 35 -3.33 6.98 -0.85
CA PRO A 35 -4.65 7.02 -0.24
C PRO A 35 -4.56 6.75 1.27
N SER A 36 -5.27 7.56 2.05
CA SER A 36 -5.40 7.38 3.50
C SER A 36 -6.05 6.05 3.85
N GLU A 37 -5.88 5.59 5.09
CA GLU A 37 -6.53 4.35 5.56
C GLU A 37 -8.05 4.36 5.31
N SER A 38 -8.70 5.51 5.52
CA SER A 38 -10.15 5.69 5.29
C SER A 38 -10.53 5.58 3.81
N GLU A 39 -9.69 6.10 2.91
CA GLU A 39 -9.88 5.94 1.47
C GLU A 39 -9.65 4.50 1.04
N LEU A 40 -8.64 3.82 1.59
CA LEU A 40 -8.40 2.40 1.32
C LEU A 40 -9.57 1.52 1.78
N VAL A 41 -10.16 1.83 2.94
CA VAL A 41 -11.40 1.18 3.42
C VAL A 41 -12.51 1.38 2.41
N SER A 42 -12.72 2.60 1.92
CA SER A 42 -13.81 2.96 1.01
C SER A 42 -13.64 2.33 -0.38
N VAL A 43 -12.42 2.35 -0.92
CA VAL A 43 -12.10 1.85 -2.26
C VAL A 43 -12.05 0.32 -2.32
N HIS A 44 -11.50 -0.33 -1.29
CA HIS A 44 -11.32 -1.78 -1.27
C HIS A 44 -12.38 -2.54 -0.46
N GLY A 45 -13.27 -1.86 0.27
CA GLY A 45 -14.29 -2.52 1.09
C GLY A 45 -13.70 -3.39 2.22
N VAL A 46 -12.55 -2.98 2.75
CA VAL A 46 -11.81 -3.69 3.81
C VAL A 46 -12.04 -3.06 5.19
N ALA A 47 -11.77 -3.81 6.25
CA ALA A 47 -11.77 -3.25 7.59
C ALA A 47 -10.63 -2.22 7.77
N ARG A 48 -10.82 -1.24 8.66
CA ARG A 48 -9.79 -0.23 8.98
C ARG A 48 -8.46 -0.86 9.41
N GLU A 49 -8.51 -1.91 10.22
CA GLU A 49 -7.31 -2.62 10.65
C GLU A 49 -6.59 -3.31 9.48
N THR A 50 -7.33 -3.79 8.48
CA THR A 50 -6.73 -4.34 7.24
C THR A 50 -6.02 -3.26 6.44
N ALA A 51 -6.63 -2.08 6.27
CA ALA A 51 -6.00 -0.94 5.61
C ALA A 51 -4.74 -0.48 6.35
N ARG A 52 -4.82 -0.34 7.68
CA ARG A 52 -3.68 -0.01 8.54
C ARG A 52 -2.54 -1.02 8.40
N ARG A 53 -2.84 -2.32 8.43
CA ARG A 53 -1.84 -3.39 8.24
C ARG A 53 -1.21 -3.37 6.85
N ALA A 54 -1.98 -3.02 5.81
CA ALA A 54 -1.45 -2.89 4.46
C ALA A 54 -0.44 -1.74 4.34
N VAL A 55 -0.79 -0.57 4.91
CA VAL A 55 0.12 0.59 4.95
C VAL A 55 1.36 0.29 5.78
N ALA A 56 1.20 -0.39 6.93
CA ALA A 56 2.33 -0.82 7.74
C ALA A 56 3.27 -1.77 6.98
N LEU A 57 2.72 -2.75 6.26
CA LEU A 57 3.52 -3.66 5.43
C LEU A 57 4.32 -2.91 4.37
N LEU A 58 3.69 -1.99 3.62
CA LEU A 58 4.39 -1.19 2.61
C LEU A 58 5.49 -0.32 3.21
N ARG A 59 5.27 0.19 4.42
CA ARG A 59 6.27 0.99 5.12
C ARG A 59 7.46 0.13 5.54
N ASP A 60 7.18 -1.06 6.08
CA ASP A 60 8.21 -2.00 6.53
C ASP A 60 9.02 -2.55 5.33
N GLU A 61 8.37 -2.72 4.17
CA GLU A 61 9.02 -3.05 2.89
C GLU A 61 9.76 -1.85 2.24
N GLY A 62 9.61 -0.63 2.76
CA GLY A 62 10.28 0.57 2.27
C GLY A 62 9.62 1.24 1.05
N TRP A 63 8.42 0.84 0.65
CA TRP A 63 7.66 1.48 -0.44
C TRP A 63 7.10 2.84 -0.07
N VAL A 64 6.78 3.04 1.21
CA VAL A 64 6.15 4.27 1.72
C VAL A 64 6.79 4.73 3.02
N ILE A 65 6.65 6.01 3.32
CA ILE A 65 7.06 6.63 4.57
C ILE A 65 5.87 7.35 5.21
N THR A 66 5.73 7.22 6.53
CA THR A 66 4.72 7.97 7.28
C THR A 66 5.36 9.21 7.89
N LEU A 67 4.81 10.37 7.56
CA LEU A 67 5.20 11.64 8.16
C LEU A 67 4.18 11.99 9.25
N PRO A 68 4.61 12.15 10.52
CA PRO A 68 3.71 12.53 11.61
C PRO A 68 2.87 13.76 11.23
N GLN A 69 1.57 13.69 11.48
CA GLN A 69 0.58 14.75 11.20
C GLN A 69 0.43 15.16 9.72
N ARG A 70 1.13 14.52 8.79
CA ARG A 70 1.07 14.83 7.35
C ARG A 70 0.53 13.69 6.49
N GLY A 71 0.49 12.47 7.01
CA GLY A 71 0.00 11.29 6.31
C GLY A 71 1.14 10.39 5.80
N THR A 72 0.83 9.56 4.82
CA THR A 72 1.76 8.56 4.27
C THR A 72 2.05 8.87 2.80
N TYR A 73 3.32 8.77 2.43
CA TYR A 73 3.83 9.17 1.13
C TYR A 73 4.68 8.05 0.52
N VAL A 74 4.71 7.95 -0.80
CA VAL A 74 5.63 7.04 -1.50
C VAL A 74 7.08 7.41 -1.16
N ALA A 75 7.89 6.41 -0.84
CA ALA A 75 9.28 6.62 -0.48
C ALA A 75 10.06 7.25 -1.65
N GLU A 76 11.02 8.12 -1.33
CA GLU A 76 11.87 8.75 -2.34
C GLU A 76 12.79 7.73 -3.03
N ARG A 77 13.25 6.72 -2.28
CA ARG A 77 14.00 5.58 -2.79
C ARG A 77 13.14 4.34 -2.64
N LEU A 78 12.63 3.84 -3.77
CA LEU A 78 11.86 2.60 -3.81
C LEU A 78 12.79 1.40 -3.59
N PRO A 79 12.32 0.33 -2.93
CA PRO A 79 13.10 -0.89 -2.79
C PRO A 79 13.34 -1.54 -4.17
N ASN A 80 14.53 -2.08 -4.37
CA ASN A 80 14.83 -2.85 -5.57
C ASN A 80 13.89 -4.06 -5.62
N THR A 81 13.08 -4.13 -6.67
CA THR A 81 12.02 -5.16 -6.78
C THR A 81 12.57 -6.50 -7.25
N ASP A 82 13.89 -6.67 -7.28
CA ASP A 82 14.55 -7.85 -7.88
C ASP A 82 14.57 -9.09 -6.96
N ALA A 83 13.81 -9.08 -5.85
CA ALA A 83 13.86 -10.13 -4.83
C ALA A 83 12.74 -11.19 -4.91
N GLU A 84 11.95 -11.22 -5.99
CA GLU A 84 11.01 -12.32 -6.26
C GLU A 84 11.36 -12.96 -7.61
N SER A 85 12.36 -13.85 -7.61
CA SER A 85 12.58 -14.91 -8.62
C SER A 85 12.13 -16.25 -8.07
#